data_AF-A0A429ZUC7-F1
#
_entry.id   AF-A0A429ZUC7-F1
#
_cell.length_a   1.000
_cell.length_b   1.000
_cell.length_c   1.000
_cell.angle_alpha   90.00
_cell.angle_beta   90.00
_cell.angle_gamma   90.00
#
_symmetry.space_group_name_H-M   'P 1'
#
loop_
_entity.id
_entity.type
_entity.pdbx_description
1 polymer ?
#
loop_
_entity_poly.entity_id
_entity_poly.type
_entity_poly.pdbx_seq_one_letter_code
_entity_poly.pdbx_strand_id
1 'polypeptide(L)'
;MPEKKISLKIPSELVDTLQLEIGKEVPINIDGDRVYFKTKQQKQAISLRTFLIPSVISSLMFIFFFSVKSINQIPLTGRVSIASLVIIIGLFSGMISFLLIFIKAKKEKVITQSKDIYWRNLPAVMLSISIALFLFLLTFFKIIGLVFKGASFDLYTATLLFLIFVSIINYIMIYSALTVTPSL
;
A
#
# COMPACT_ATOMS: atom_id res chain seq x y z
N MET A 1 35.03 30.69 -22.79
CA MET A 1 33.64 30.73 -23.31
C MET A 1 32.90 31.84 -22.59
N PRO A 2 32.19 32.74 -23.27
CA PRO A 2 31.45 33.81 -22.59
C PRO A 2 30.26 33.21 -21.84
N GLU A 3 30.25 33.31 -20.51
CA GLU A 3 29.13 32.90 -19.68
C GLU A 3 27.99 33.92 -19.82
N LYS A 4 26.88 33.51 -20.45
CA LYS A 4 25.69 34.34 -20.57
C LYS A 4 24.77 34.07 -19.37
N LYS A 5 24.74 35.00 -18.42
CA LYS A 5 23.85 34.94 -17.26
C LYS A 5 22.41 35.17 -17.71
N ILE A 6 21.59 34.12 -17.68
CA ILE A 6 20.16 34.16 -18.00
C ILE A 6 19.38 34.09 -16.68
N SER A 7 18.59 35.12 -16.39
CA SER A 7 17.70 35.15 -15.23
C SER A 7 16.24 34.97 -15.69
N LEU A 8 15.57 33.96 -15.15
CA LEU A 8 14.15 33.70 -15.40
C LEU A 8 13.34 34.25 -14.22
N LYS A 9 12.37 35.13 -14.51
CA LYS A 9 11.41 35.58 -13.50
C LYS A 9 10.28 34.56 -13.42
N ILE A 10 10.16 33.92 -12.27
CA ILE A 10 9.08 32.97 -11.98
C ILE A 10 7.93 33.77 -11.33
N PRO A 11 6.68 33.62 -11.79
CA PRO A 11 5.52 34.19 -11.12
C PRO A 11 5.46 33.76 -9.65
N SER A 12 5.14 34.70 -8.75
CA SER A 12 5.08 34.45 -7.30
C SER A 12 4.12 33.32 -6.93
N GLU A 13 3.03 33.15 -7.69
CA GLU A 13 2.06 32.06 -7.50
C GLU A 13 2.69 30.66 -7.61
N LEU A 14 3.72 30.51 -8.44
CA LEU A 14 4.43 29.25 -8.63
C LEU A 14 5.47 29.00 -7.54
N VAL A 15 5.96 30.05 -6.87
CA VAL A 15 6.91 29.94 -5.74
C VAL A 15 6.23 29.30 -4.54
N ASP A 16 5.01 29.75 -4.24
CA ASP A 16 4.20 29.23 -3.13
C ASP A 16 3.71 27.80 -3.42
N THR A 17 3.27 27.54 -4.65
CA THR A 17 2.77 26.22 -5.06
C THR A 17 3.88 25.16 -5.12
N LEU A 18 5.09 25.54 -5.53
CA LEU A 18 6.24 24.64 -5.63
C LEU A 18 7.11 24.63 -4.36
N GLN A 19 6.73 25.37 -3.31
CA GLN A 19 7.50 25.53 -2.06
C GLN A 19 8.99 25.85 -2.31
N LEU A 20 9.25 26.74 -3.27
CA LEU A 20 10.60 27.10 -3.67
C LEU A 20 11.19 28.08 -2.65
N GLU A 21 11.96 27.55 -1.70
CA GLU A 21 12.73 28.38 -0.77
C GLU A 21 13.85 29.12 -1.50
N ILE A 22 13.96 30.43 -1.27
CA ILE A 22 15.01 31.29 -1.81
C ILE A 22 16.36 30.77 -1.31
N GLY A 23 17.21 30.28 -2.22
CA GLY A 23 18.54 29.76 -1.91
C GLY A 23 18.71 28.23 -2.00
N LYS A 24 17.67 27.46 -2.31
CA LYS A 24 17.80 26.01 -2.60
C LYS A 24 18.15 25.75 -4.07
N GLU A 25 19.16 24.93 -4.29
CA GLU A 25 19.49 24.40 -5.62
C GLU A 25 18.40 23.42 -6.08
N VAL A 26 17.74 23.74 -7.19
CA VAL A 26 16.72 22.88 -7.80
C VAL A 26 17.35 22.19 -9.02
N PRO A 27 17.29 20.86 -9.14
CA PRO A 27 17.82 20.17 -10.30
C PRO A 27 16.97 20.52 -11.53
N ILE A 28 17.61 21.19 -12.49
CA ILE A 28 17.05 21.54 -13.80
C ILE A 28 17.37 20.39 -14.75
N ASN A 29 16.35 19.79 -15.36
CA ASN A 29 16.56 18.86 -16.46
C ASN A 29 16.12 19.53 -17.76
N ILE A 30 16.95 19.38 -18.79
CA ILE A 30 16.72 19.90 -20.13
C ILE A 30 16.47 18.68 -21.02
N ASP A 31 15.27 18.58 -21.59
CA ASP A 31 14.90 17.53 -22.53
C ASP A 31 14.45 18.17 -23.85
N GLY A 32 15.33 18.13 -24.84
CA GLY A 32 15.16 18.83 -26.11
C GLY A 32 14.92 20.33 -25.91
N ASP A 33 13.71 20.79 -26.24
CA ASP A 33 13.30 22.20 -26.23
C ASP A 33 12.52 22.58 -24.95
N ARG A 34 12.46 21.69 -23.94
CA ARG A 34 11.70 21.89 -22.71
C ARG A 34 12.60 21.83 -21.49
N VAL A 35 12.46 22.86 -20.65
CA VAL A 35 13.12 22.95 -19.33
C VAL A 35 12.08 22.71 -18.26
N TYR A 36 12.26 21.69 -17.42
CA TYR A 36 11.33 21.41 -16.32
C TYR A 36 12.06 21.24 -14.99
N PHE A 37 11.42 21.75 -13.93
CA PHE A 37 11.89 21.64 -12.56
C PHE A 37 11.38 20.35 -11.95
N LYS A 38 12.28 19.46 -11.51
CA LYS A 38 11.91 18.26 -10.78
C LYS A 38 12.07 18.56 -9.29
N THR A 39 11.00 19.01 -8.64
CA THR A 39 11.00 19.02 -7.16
C THR A 39 11.17 17.59 -6.67
N LYS A 40 11.94 17.37 -5.60
CA LYS A 40 12.13 16.03 -5.02
C LYS A 40 10.74 15.49 -4.71
N GLN A 41 10.24 14.54 -5.52
CA GLN A 41 9.06 13.77 -5.16
C GLN A 41 9.32 13.24 -3.75
N GLN A 42 8.62 13.76 -2.76
CA GLN A 42 8.66 13.18 -1.42
C GLN A 42 8.19 11.74 -1.60
N LYS A 43 9.12 10.78 -1.49
CA LYS A 43 8.74 9.37 -1.36
C LYS A 43 7.77 9.34 -0.19
N GLN A 44 6.49 9.09 -0.45
CA GLN A 44 5.51 8.92 0.60
C GLN A 44 5.92 7.67 1.38
N ALA A 45 6.66 7.88 2.46
CA ALA A 45 6.99 6.81 3.38
C ALA A 45 5.68 6.41 4.05
N ILE A 46 5.15 5.23 3.69
CA ILE A 46 3.99 4.68 4.37
C ILE A 46 4.41 4.50 5.82
N SER A 47 3.72 5.21 6.73
CA SER A 47 4.01 5.07 8.14
C SER A 47 3.72 3.63 8.56
N LEU A 48 4.61 3.05 9.37
CA LEU A 48 4.48 1.68 9.87
C LEU A 48 3.10 1.44 10.53
N ARG A 49 2.58 2.45 11.21
CA ARG A 49 1.28 2.41 11.88
C ARG A 49 0.12 2.21 10.91
N THR A 50 0.20 2.77 9.71
CA THR A 50 -0.93 2.80 8.76
C THR A 50 -1.37 1.40 8.34
N PHE A 51 -0.43 0.48 8.11
CA PHE A 51 -0.75 -0.91 7.76
C PHE A 51 -0.77 -1.84 8.96
N LEU A 52 -0.05 -1.54 10.05
CA LEU A 52 -0.06 -2.38 11.24
C LEU A 52 -1.38 -2.32 12.00
N ILE A 53 -2.01 -1.15 12.15
CA ILE A 53 -3.29 -1.01 12.88
C ILE A 53 -4.36 -1.97 12.34
N PRO A 54 -4.72 -1.95 11.03
CA PRO A 54 -5.72 -2.88 10.51
C PRO A 54 -5.29 -4.35 10.66
N SER A 55 -3.99 -4.63 10.59
CA SER A 55 -3.45 -5.99 10.73
C SER A 55 -3.55 -6.52 12.16
N VAL A 56 -3.28 -5.67 13.16
CA VAL A 56 -3.45 -6.01 14.57
C VAL A 56 -4.92 -6.24 14.87
N ILE A 57 -5.83 -5.40 14.37
CA ILE A 57 -7.28 -5.59 14.53
C ILE A 57 -7.71 -6.93 13.93
N SER A 58 -7.31 -7.24 12.70
CA SER A 58 -7.60 -8.53 12.08
C SER A 58 -7.01 -9.71 12.88
N SER A 59 -5.83 -9.55 13.47
CA SER A 59 -5.19 -10.59 14.27
C SER A 59 -5.88 -10.81 15.62
N LEU A 60 -6.43 -9.75 16.23
CA LEU A 60 -7.28 -9.85 17.41
C LEU A 60 -8.58 -10.62 17.09
N MET A 61 -9.17 -10.38 15.92
CA MET A 61 -10.33 -11.18 15.46
C MET A 61 -9.95 -12.65 15.23
N PHE A 62 -8.78 -12.91 14.65
CA PHE A 62 -8.26 -14.26 14.39
C PHE A 62 -8.08 -15.05 15.70
N ILE A 63 -7.35 -14.48 16.66
CA ILE A 63 -7.09 -15.15 17.94
C ILE A 63 -8.39 -15.35 18.72
N PHE A 64 -9.30 -14.36 18.73
CA PHE A 64 -10.60 -14.47 19.37
C PHE A 64 -11.43 -15.62 18.78
N PHE A 65 -11.48 -15.74 17.45
CA PHE A 65 -12.22 -16.80 16.76
C PHE A 65 -11.75 -18.21 17.14
N PHE A 66 -10.43 -18.45 17.20
CA PHE A 66 -9.91 -19.77 17.57
C PHE A 66 -9.94 -20.05 19.07
N SER A 67 -9.76 -19.03 19.91
CA SER A 67 -9.92 -19.15 21.37
C SER A 67 -11.33 -19.58 21.75
N VAL A 68 -12.36 -18.96 21.18
CA VAL A 68 -13.77 -19.33 21.44
C VAL A 68 -14.06 -20.76 20.97
N LYS A 69 -13.42 -21.21 19.89
CA LYS A 69 -13.56 -22.58 19.38
C LYS A 69 -12.69 -23.61 20.11
N SER A 70 -11.86 -23.21 21.08
CA SER A 70 -10.93 -24.08 21.80
C SER A 70 -10.01 -24.88 20.88
N ILE A 71 -9.64 -24.30 19.72
CA ILE A 71 -8.74 -24.93 18.75
C ILE A 71 -7.32 -24.45 19.06
N ASN A 72 -6.51 -25.34 19.61
CA ASN A 72 -5.14 -25.02 20.03
C ASN A 72 -4.10 -25.28 18.95
N GLN A 73 -4.44 -26.01 17.89
CA GLN A 73 -3.57 -26.24 16.73
C GLN A 73 -4.28 -25.86 15.44
N ILE A 74 -3.65 -24.97 14.68
CA ILE A 74 -4.21 -24.41 13.45
C ILE A 74 -3.33 -24.87 12.29
N PRO A 75 -3.88 -25.58 11.29
CA PRO A 75 -3.11 -26.01 10.14
C PRO A 75 -2.68 -24.81 9.30
N LEU A 76 -1.51 -24.92 8.66
CA LEU A 76 -1.00 -23.92 7.73
C LEU A 76 -1.94 -23.76 6.52
N THR A 77 -2.42 -24.89 5.98
CA THR A 77 -3.30 -24.95 4.82
C THR A 77 -4.48 -25.90 5.05
N GLY A 78 -5.66 -25.57 4.53
CA GLY A 78 -6.87 -26.38 4.68
C GLY A 78 -8.13 -25.54 4.54
N ARG A 79 -9.29 -26.08 4.95
CA ARG A 79 -10.57 -25.35 4.93
C ARG A 79 -10.59 -24.21 5.95
N VAL A 80 -10.28 -24.53 7.21
CA VAL A 80 -10.12 -23.57 8.31
C VAL A 80 -8.65 -23.61 8.72
N SER A 81 -7.87 -22.66 8.25
CA SER A 81 -6.40 -22.66 8.32
C SER A 81 -5.86 -21.24 8.34
N ILE A 82 -4.56 -21.10 8.60
CA ILE A 82 -3.86 -19.82 8.47
C ILE A 82 -4.05 -19.29 7.04
N ALA A 83 -3.78 -20.11 6.02
CA ALA A 83 -3.92 -19.72 4.62
C ALA A 83 -5.33 -19.20 4.27
N SER A 84 -6.38 -19.96 4.61
CA SER A 84 -7.74 -19.59 4.23
C SER A 84 -8.22 -18.30 4.91
N LEU A 85 -7.85 -18.08 6.16
CA LEU A 85 -8.19 -16.83 6.86
C LEU A 85 -7.32 -15.66 6.42
N VAL A 86 -6.03 -15.85 6.13
CA VAL A 86 -5.18 -14.81 5.53
C VAL A 86 -5.77 -14.35 4.21
N ILE A 87 -6.20 -15.28 3.36
CA ILE A 87 -6.83 -14.95 2.08
C ILE A 87 -8.13 -14.18 2.30
N ILE A 88 -9.05 -14.68 3.13
CA ILE A 88 -10.37 -14.04 3.27
C ILE A 88 -10.28 -12.75 4.09
N ILE A 89 -9.82 -12.83 5.34
CA ILE A 89 -9.77 -11.69 6.27
C ILE A 89 -8.70 -10.70 5.82
N GLY A 90 -7.53 -11.18 5.38
CA GLY A 90 -6.45 -10.30 4.94
C GLY A 90 -6.81 -9.51 3.70
N LEU A 91 -7.42 -10.12 2.67
CA LEU A 91 -7.88 -9.37 1.50
C LEU A 91 -8.99 -8.39 1.86
N PHE A 92 -9.96 -8.79 2.68
CA PHE A 92 -11.04 -7.90 3.08
C PHE A 92 -10.52 -6.69 3.89
N SER A 93 -9.61 -6.94 4.85
CA SER A 93 -8.90 -5.90 5.60
C SER A 93 -8.09 -4.98 4.68
N GLY A 94 -7.43 -5.56 3.68
CA GLY A 94 -6.67 -4.84 2.66
C GLY A 94 -7.54 -3.95 1.78
N MET A 95 -8.69 -4.44 1.34
CA MET A 95 -9.67 -3.68 0.55
C MET A 95 -10.23 -2.50 1.35
N ILE A 96 -10.58 -2.71 2.61
CA ILE A 96 -11.01 -1.62 3.51
C ILE A 96 -9.89 -0.60 3.68
N SER A 97 -8.66 -1.06 3.95
CA SER A 97 -7.48 -0.19 4.13
C SER A 97 -7.19 0.64 2.87
N PHE A 98 -7.25 0.01 1.69
CA PHE A 98 -7.14 0.68 0.40
C PHE A 98 -8.17 1.80 0.27
N LEU A 99 -9.44 1.50 0.54
CA LEU A 99 -10.53 2.46 0.40
C LEU A 99 -10.39 3.64 1.36
N LEU A 100 -10.06 3.37 2.64
CA LEU A 100 -9.87 4.40 3.66
C LEU A 100 -8.71 5.33 3.30
N ILE A 101 -7.58 4.78 2.89
CA ILE A 101 -6.41 5.57 2.50
C ILE A 101 -6.68 6.37 1.24
N PHE A 102 -7.37 5.80 0.27
CA PHE A 102 -7.73 6.52 -0.94
C PHE A 102 -8.65 7.71 -0.66
N ILE A 103 -9.68 7.52 0.17
CA ILE A 103 -10.57 8.62 0.60
C ILE A 103 -9.77 9.70 1.33
N LYS A 104 -8.87 9.31 2.23
CA LYS A 104 -8.03 10.23 3.00
C LYS A 104 -7.09 11.03 2.09
N ALA A 105 -6.36 10.34 1.20
CA ALA A 105 -5.41 10.97 0.28
C ALA A 105 -6.10 11.97 -0.65
N LYS A 106 -7.33 11.69 -1.10
CA LYS A 106 -8.15 12.62 -1.88
C LYS A 106 -8.57 13.86 -1.08
N LYS A 107 -8.96 13.70 0.19
CA LYS A 107 -9.34 14.84 1.05
C LYS A 107 -8.16 15.75 1.35
N GLU A 108 -6.99 15.17 1.57
CA GLU A 108 -5.77 15.88 1.96
C GLU A 108 -4.99 16.45 0.76
N LYS A 109 -5.53 16.34 -0.48
CA LYS A 109 -4.87 16.77 -1.73
C LYS A 109 -3.42 16.31 -1.81
N VAL A 110 -3.14 15.10 -1.34
CA VAL A 110 -1.77 14.60 -1.29
C VAL A 110 -1.26 14.46 -2.73
N ILE A 111 -0.17 15.17 -3.05
CA ILE A 111 0.50 15.11 -4.35
C ILE A 111 0.94 13.66 -4.57
N THR A 112 0.23 12.96 -5.45
CA THR A 112 0.39 11.54 -5.77
C THR A 112 0.71 11.40 -7.26
N GLN A 113 1.29 10.26 -7.66
CA GLN A 113 1.99 10.14 -8.96
C GLN A 113 1.06 10.01 -10.18
N SER A 114 -0.23 9.71 -10.00
CA SER A 114 -1.17 9.63 -11.12
C SER A 114 -1.85 10.97 -11.35
N LYS A 115 -1.98 11.41 -12.60
CA LYS A 115 -2.76 12.60 -12.96
C LYS A 115 -4.12 12.25 -13.58
N ASP A 116 -4.33 10.96 -13.92
CA ASP A 116 -5.33 10.57 -14.92
C ASP A 116 -6.35 9.49 -14.48
N ILE A 117 -6.33 9.04 -13.22
CA ILE A 117 -7.28 8.01 -12.76
C ILE A 117 -8.52 8.65 -12.16
N TYR A 118 -9.61 8.71 -12.95
CA TYR A 118 -10.91 9.15 -12.44
C TYR A 118 -11.35 8.27 -11.26
N TRP A 119 -11.92 8.91 -10.23
CA TRP A 119 -12.49 8.24 -9.04
C TRP A 119 -13.43 7.07 -9.38
N ARG A 120 -14.11 7.15 -10.54
CA ARG A 120 -15.04 6.12 -11.03
C ARG A 120 -14.34 4.80 -11.41
N ASN A 121 -13.07 4.85 -11.80
CA ASN A 121 -12.31 3.67 -12.18
C ASN A 121 -11.67 2.98 -10.97
N LEU A 122 -11.69 3.62 -9.79
CA LEU A 122 -11.08 3.07 -8.60
C LEU A 122 -11.64 1.70 -8.19
N PRO A 123 -12.97 1.47 -8.12
CA PRO A 123 -13.49 0.17 -7.72
C PRO A 123 -12.98 -0.95 -8.62
N ALA A 124 -12.85 -0.68 -9.93
CA ALA A 124 -12.29 -1.63 -10.88
C ALA A 124 -10.81 -1.88 -10.59
N VAL A 125 -9.99 -0.84 -10.39
CA VAL A 125 -8.56 -0.99 -10.07
C VAL A 125 -8.35 -1.75 -8.74
N MET A 126 -9.09 -1.39 -7.70
CA MET A 126 -9.06 -2.07 -6.40
C MET A 126 -9.39 -3.55 -6.55
N LEU A 127 -10.44 -3.88 -7.30
CA LEU A 127 -10.82 -5.27 -7.58
C LEU A 127 -9.75 -6.00 -8.38
N SER A 128 -9.19 -5.41 -9.42
CA SER A 128 -8.12 -6.03 -10.22
C SER A 128 -6.91 -6.38 -9.36
N ILE A 129 -6.47 -5.46 -8.50
CA ILE A 129 -5.33 -5.69 -7.59
C ILE A 129 -5.69 -6.77 -6.55
N SER A 130 -6.91 -6.73 -6.01
CA SER A 130 -7.38 -7.72 -5.04
C SER A 130 -7.46 -9.12 -5.65
N ILE A 131 -7.93 -9.26 -6.89
CA ILE A 131 -8.00 -10.53 -7.62
C ILE A 131 -6.58 -11.04 -7.93
N ALA A 132 -5.68 -10.17 -8.39
CA ALA A 132 -4.29 -10.56 -8.62
C ALA A 132 -3.63 -11.07 -7.34
N LEU A 133 -3.82 -10.36 -6.22
CA LEU A 133 -3.30 -10.76 -4.92
C LEU A 133 -3.95 -12.06 -4.40
N PHE A 134 -5.25 -12.25 -4.63
CA PHE A 134 -5.96 -13.49 -4.31
C PHE A 134 -5.37 -14.70 -5.03
N LEU A 135 -5.17 -14.61 -6.35
CA LEU A 135 -4.58 -15.70 -7.14
C LEU A 135 -3.14 -15.99 -6.73
N PHE A 136 -2.36 -14.93 -6.44
CA PHE A 136 -1.01 -15.07 -5.91
C PHE A 136 -1.00 -15.81 -4.58
N LEU A 137 -1.84 -15.40 -3.61
CA LEU A 137 -1.91 -16.04 -2.29
C LEU A 137 -2.40 -17.49 -2.38
N LEU A 138 -3.39 -17.79 -3.23
CA LEU A 138 -3.84 -19.16 -3.48
C LEU A 138 -2.70 -20.04 -3.96
N THR A 139 -1.95 -19.58 -4.95
CA THR A 139 -0.82 -20.32 -5.53
C THR A 139 0.31 -20.47 -4.51
N PHE A 140 0.66 -19.38 -3.83
CA PHE A 140 1.68 -19.36 -2.80
C PHE A 140 1.38 -20.36 -1.68
N PHE A 141 0.19 -20.28 -1.06
CA PHE A 141 -0.19 -21.20 0.01
C PHE A 141 -0.36 -22.63 -0.49
N LYS A 142 -0.77 -22.84 -1.75
CA LYS A 142 -0.82 -24.18 -2.33
C LYS A 142 0.58 -24.81 -2.40
N ILE A 143 1.58 -24.07 -2.87
CA ILE A 143 2.98 -24.53 -2.95
C ILE A 143 3.52 -24.76 -1.54
N ILE A 144 3.34 -23.81 -0.64
CA ILE A 144 3.77 -23.93 0.76
C ILE A 144 3.13 -25.15 1.44
N GLY A 145 1.85 -25.42 1.21
CA GLY A 145 1.17 -26.60 1.74
C GLY A 145 1.68 -27.93 1.17
N LEU A 146 2.26 -27.94 -0.03
CA LEU A 146 2.93 -29.13 -0.59
C LEU A 146 4.28 -29.36 0.09
N VAL A 147 5.04 -28.31 0.35
CA VAL A 147 6.36 -28.38 1.01
C VAL A 147 6.21 -28.76 2.49
N PHE A 148 5.27 -28.13 3.19
CA PHE A 148 5.03 -28.31 4.62
C PHE A 148 3.75 -29.10 4.87
N LYS A 149 3.66 -30.28 4.27
CA LYS A 149 2.44 -31.11 4.33
C LYS A 149 2.13 -31.50 5.78
N GLY A 150 0.93 -31.17 6.24
CA GLY A 150 0.49 -31.47 7.60
C GLY A 150 1.01 -30.52 8.67
N ALA A 151 1.72 -29.44 8.31
CA ALA A 151 2.17 -28.45 9.27
C ALA A 151 0.98 -27.77 9.98
N SER A 152 1.03 -27.79 11.31
CA SER A 152 0.14 -27.06 12.20
C SER A 152 0.95 -26.26 13.21
N PHE A 153 0.36 -25.19 13.71
CA PHE A 153 0.98 -24.29 14.67
C PHE A 153 0.05 -24.09 15.85
N ASP A 154 0.62 -23.84 17.04
CA ASP A 154 -0.16 -23.41 18.19
C ASP A 154 -0.83 -22.05 17.94
N LEU A 155 -1.82 -21.71 18.76
CA LEU A 155 -2.60 -20.49 18.60
C LEU A 155 -1.74 -19.22 18.51
N TYR A 156 -0.68 -19.10 19.30
CA TYR A 156 0.14 -17.89 19.33
C TYR A 156 1.03 -17.80 18.09
N THR A 157 1.70 -18.89 17.73
CA THR A 157 2.54 -18.95 16.52
C THR A 157 1.70 -18.76 15.26
N ALA A 158 0.50 -19.34 15.20
CA ALA A 158 -0.43 -19.15 14.10
C ALA A 158 -0.89 -17.69 13.99
N THR A 159 -1.18 -17.04 15.12
CA THR A 159 -1.57 -15.62 15.15
C THR A 159 -0.43 -14.72 14.68
N LEU A 160 0.82 -15.01 15.06
CA LEU A 160 1.99 -14.27 14.59
C LEU A 160 2.17 -14.40 13.06
N LEU A 161 2.09 -15.63 12.54
CA LEU A 161 2.15 -15.88 11.10
C LEU A 161 1.03 -15.14 10.36
N PHE A 162 -0.20 -15.23 10.87
CA PHE A 162 -1.35 -14.51 10.33
C PHE A 162 -1.11 -13.00 10.32
N LEU A 163 -0.63 -12.42 11.42
CA LEU A 163 -0.32 -10.99 11.53
C LEU A 163 0.69 -10.55 10.47
N ILE A 164 1.76 -11.32 10.25
CA ILE A 164 2.79 -11.02 9.25
C ILE A 164 2.18 -10.97 7.85
N PHE A 165 1.43 -12.00 7.46
CA PHE A 165 0.83 -12.05 6.12
C PHE A 165 -0.22 -10.95 5.91
N VAL A 166 -1.09 -10.72 6.89
CA VAL A 166 -2.08 -9.64 6.80
C VAL A 166 -1.40 -8.27 6.75
N SER A 167 -0.30 -8.07 7.48
CA SER A 167 0.50 -6.85 7.41
C SER A 167 1.08 -6.61 6.02
N ILE A 168 1.59 -7.67 5.37
CA ILE A 168 2.08 -7.60 3.99
C ILE A 168 0.95 -7.24 3.02
N ILE A 169 -0.21 -7.89 3.15
CA ILE A 169 -1.39 -7.62 2.30
C ILE A 169 -1.84 -6.17 2.47
N ASN A 170 -2.01 -5.71 3.71
CA ASN A 170 -2.41 -4.34 4.01
C ASN A 170 -1.40 -3.33 3.48
N TYR A 171 -0.10 -3.60 3.63
CA TYR A 171 0.95 -2.76 3.06
C TYR A 171 0.84 -2.65 1.53
N ILE A 172 0.71 -3.78 0.82
CA ILE A 172 0.59 -3.81 -0.65
C ILE A 172 -0.66 -3.04 -1.10
N MET A 173 -1.79 -3.24 -0.42
CA MET A 173 -3.05 -2.56 -0.74
C MET A 173 -2.96 -1.05 -0.50
N ILE A 174 -2.40 -0.63 0.64
CA ILE A 174 -2.21 0.79 0.96
C ILE A 174 -1.24 1.44 -0.04
N TYR A 175 -0.13 0.79 -0.36
CA TYR A 175 0.84 1.28 -1.34
C TYR A 175 0.20 1.44 -2.73
N SER A 176 -0.59 0.46 -3.13
CA SER A 176 -1.36 0.51 -4.38
C SER A 176 -2.33 1.68 -4.38
N ALA A 177 -3.04 1.92 -3.28
CA ALA A 177 -3.96 3.05 -3.15
C ALA A 177 -3.23 4.39 -3.34
N LEU A 178 -2.08 4.58 -2.71
CA LEU A 178 -1.28 5.80 -2.83
C LEU A 178 -0.71 6.01 -4.24
N THR A 179 -0.33 4.92 -4.91
CA THR A 179 0.20 4.97 -6.29
C THR A 179 -0.90 5.36 -7.29
N VAL A 180 -2.11 4.83 -7.11
CA VAL A 180 -3.26 5.03 -8.00
C VAL A 180 -3.99 6.36 -7.71
N THR A 181 -3.79 6.95 -6.53
CA THR A 181 -4.43 8.22 -6.17
C THR A 181 -4.00 9.34 -7.12
N PRO A 182 -4.95 10.16 -7.63
CA PRO A 182 -4.58 11.29 -8.47
C PRO A 182 -4.10 12.50 -7.66
N SER A 183 -3.04 13.17 -8.12
CA SER A 183 -2.76 14.55 -7.71
C SER A 183 -3.76 15.49 -8.39
N LEU A 184 -4.47 16.31 -7.61
CA LEU A 184 -5.25 17.45 -8.12
C LEU A 184 -4.34 18.63 -8.43
#